data_AF-A0A7S3E0A6-F1
#
_entry.id   AF-A0A7S3E0A6-F1
#
_cell.length_a   1.000
_cell.length_b   1.000
_cell.length_c   1.000
_cell.angle_alpha   90.00
_cell.angle_beta   90.00
_cell.angle_gamma   90.00
#
_symmetry.space_group_name_H-M   'P 1'
#
loop_
_entity.id
_entity.type
_entity.pdbx_description
1 polymer ?
#
loop_
_entity_poly.entity_id
_entity_poly.type
_entity_poly.pdbx_seq_one_letter_code
_entity_poly.pdbx_strand_id
1 'polypeptide(L)'
;ACPLESLIEGKADVAWTVLFEPTEMRSLDGYGATKSRLIVSFMDNVKSRCQIWTLNSGKWETVGKVAGLGTDSFSLSAVDSDENDRVWITRSGFLSPSTL
;
A
#
# COMPACT_ATOMS: atom_id res chain seq x y z
N ALA A 1 3.56 0.67 -23.04
CA ALA A 1 3.87 -0.47 -22.16
C ALA A 1 5.05 -0.08 -21.27
N CYS A 2 5.07 -0.49 -19.99
CA CYS A 2 6.18 -0.20 -19.08
C CYS A 2 7.46 -0.92 -19.57
N PRO A 3 8.62 -0.24 -19.70
CA PRO A 3 9.85 -0.84 -20.20
C PRO A 3 10.58 -1.61 -19.08
N LEU A 4 10.00 -2.73 -18.65
CA LEU A 4 10.49 -3.52 -17.51
C LEU A 4 11.97 -3.93 -17.64
N GLU A 5 12.36 -4.47 -18.79
CA GLU A 5 13.74 -4.90 -19.05
C GLU A 5 14.72 -3.73 -18.90
N SER A 6 14.41 -2.59 -19.52
CA SER A 6 15.26 -1.39 -19.43
C SER A 6 15.36 -0.85 -18.00
N LEU A 7 14.31 -1.03 -17.18
CA LEU A 7 14.30 -0.62 -15.78
C LEU A 7 15.23 -1.52 -14.95
N ILE A 8 15.13 -2.84 -15.14
CA ILE A 8 15.98 -3.84 -14.47
C ILE A 8 17.45 -3.65 -14.85
N GLU A 9 17.73 -3.33 -16.11
CA GLU A 9 19.08 -3.04 -16.61
C GLU A 9 19.62 -1.67 -16.18
N GLY A 10 18.80 -0.83 -15.53
CA GLY A 10 19.19 0.53 -15.12
C GLY A 10 19.38 1.51 -16.29
N LYS A 11 18.88 1.18 -17.48
CA LYS A 11 18.99 2.00 -18.70
C LYS A 11 17.79 2.93 -18.92
N ALA A 12 16.72 2.73 -18.15
CA ALA A 12 15.52 3.54 -18.26
C ALA A 12 15.72 4.91 -17.58
N ASP A 13 15.52 5.99 -18.33
CA ASP A 13 15.41 7.34 -17.78
C ASP A 13 13.97 7.53 -17.24
N VAL A 14 13.78 7.24 -15.95
CA VAL A 14 12.49 7.33 -15.27
C VAL A 14 12.58 8.19 -14.03
N ALA A 15 11.57 9.03 -13.83
CA ALA A 15 11.41 9.79 -12.60
C ALA A 15 10.87 8.89 -11.48
N TRP A 16 11.56 8.87 -10.34
CA TRP A 16 11.13 8.14 -9.15
C TRP A 16 10.33 9.04 -8.21
N THR A 17 9.25 8.52 -7.64
CA THR A 17 8.50 9.18 -6.57
C THR A 17 8.54 8.30 -5.34
N VAL A 18 9.01 8.84 -4.21
CA VAL A 18 9.02 8.14 -2.93
C VAL A 18 7.60 8.11 -2.37
N LEU A 19 7.01 6.92 -2.27
CA LEU A 19 5.66 6.71 -1.68
C LEU A 19 5.70 6.31 -0.21
N PHE A 20 6.87 5.88 0.27
CA PHE A 20 7.12 5.60 1.67
C PHE A 20 8.59 5.86 1.99
N GLU A 21 8.81 6.62 3.04
CA GLU A 21 10.12 6.88 3.60
C GLU A 21 10.15 6.36 5.04
N PRO A 22 11.04 5.39 5.36
CA PRO A 22 11.15 4.88 6.73
C PRO A 22 11.68 5.95 7.68
N THR A 23 11.31 5.86 8.95
CA THR A 23 11.86 6.69 10.04
C THR A 23 12.31 5.78 11.18
N GLU A 24 12.89 6.34 12.24
CA GLU A 24 13.26 5.58 13.45
C GLU A 24 12.09 4.78 14.04
N MET A 25 10.85 5.25 13.83
CA MET A 25 9.63 4.63 14.36
C MET A 25 8.73 4.03 13.27
N ARG A 26 9.14 4.09 11.99
CA ARG A 26 8.32 3.63 10.86
C ARG A 26 9.06 2.64 9.98
N SER A 27 8.42 1.50 9.74
CA SER A 27 8.94 0.46 8.84
C SER A 27 7.88 0.05 7.82
N LEU A 28 8.30 -0.23 6.59
CA LEU A 28 7.43 -0.76 5.56
C LEU A 28 6.98 -2.17 5.96
N ASP A 29 5.70 -2.46 5.81
CA ASP A 29 5.12 -3.80 6.03
C ASP A 29 4.86 -4.48 4.69
N GLY A 30 4.27 -3.77 3.73
CA GLY A 30 4.05 -4.27 2.39
C GLY A 30 3.25 -3.31 1.52
N TYR A 31 2.85 -3.76 0.34
CA TYR A 31 1.94 -3.03 -0.53
C TYR A 31 0.98 -3.99 -1.25
N GLY A 32 -0.18 -3.47 -1.64
CA GLY A 32 -1.16 -4.17 -2.47
C GLY A 32 -1.64 -3.25 -3.58
N ALA A 33 -1.76 -3.78 -4.80
CA ALA A 33 -2.29 -3.03 -5.94
C ALA A 33 -3.68 -3.52 -6.31
N THR A 34 -4.52 -2.58 -6.72
CA THR A 34 -5.81 -2.80 -7.36
C THR A 34 -5.77 -2.16 -8.75
N LYS A 35 -6.88 -2.17 -9.49
CA LYS A 35 -6.93 -1.62 -10.85
C LYS A 35 -6.43 -0.18 -10.94
N SER A 36 -6.81 0.66 -9.97
CA SER A 36 -6.46 2.09 -9.98
C SER A 36 -5.76 2.58 -8.71
N ARG A 37 -5.68 1.77 -7.65
CA ARG A 37 -5.09 2.17 -6.35
C ARG A 37 -3.89 1.33 -5.97
N LEU A 38 -2.93 1.98 -5.32
CA LEU A 38 -1.84 1.34 -4.61
C LEU A 38 -2.02 1.58 -3.11
N ILE A 39 -2.12 0.51 -2.33
CA ILE A 39 -2.18 0.57 -0.88
C ILE A 39 -0.78 0.27 -0.34
N VAL A 40 -0.23 1.19 0.44
CA VAL A 40 1.06 1.01 1.11
C VAL A 40 0.81 0.81 2.60
N SER A 41 1.22 -0.34 3.12
CA SER A 41 1.08 -0.74 4.51
C SER A 41 2.40 -0.56 5.24
N PHE A 42 2.36 0.01 6.44
CA PHE A 42 3.54 0.26 7.26
C PHE A 42 3.20 0.15 8.74
N MET A 43 4.23 -0.06 9.57
CA MET A 43 4.13 0.05 11.01
C MET A 43 4.58 1.45 11.45
N ASP A 44 3.84 2.05 12.38
CA ASP A 44 4.23 3.26 13.10
C ASP A 44 4.16 2.95 14.60
N ASN A 45 5.32 2.88 15.26
CA ASN A 45 5.42 2.45 16.65
C ASN A 45 4.72 1.11 16.91
N VAL A 46 4.98 0.11 16.06
CA VAL A 46 4.40 -1.26 16.11
C VAL A 46 2.88 -1.28 15.91
N LYS A 47 2.29 -0.18 15.45
CA LYS A 47 0.87 -0.12 15.10
C LYS A 47 0.73 -0.07 13.60
N SER A 48 -0.09 -0.96 13.07
CA SER A 48 -0.30 -1.06 11.62
C SER A 48 -1.05 0.16 11.09
N ARG A 49 -0.61 0.67 9.94
CA ARG A 49 -1.15 1.83 9.23
C ARG A 49 -1.14 1.56 7.73
N CYS A 50 -1.95 2.30 6.98
CA CYS A 50 -1.82 2.32 5.54
C CYS A 50 -2.09 3.69 4.94
N GLN A 51 -1.58 3.90 3.74
CA GLN A 51 -1.93 5.00 2.84
C GLN A 51 -2.40 4.42 1.51
N ILE A 52 -3.47 4.99 0.99
CA ILE A 52 -4.02 4.64 -0.32
C ILE A 52 -3.60 5.72 -1.31
N TRP A 53 -2.94 5.30 -2.37
CA TRP A 53 -2.39 6.14 -3.42
C TRP A 53 -3.15 5.92 -4.72
N THR A 54 -3.21 6.97 -5.53
CA THR A 54 -3.66 6.92 -6.92
C THR A 54 -2.61 7.56 -7.80
N LEU A 55 -2.46 7.03 -9.02
CA LEU A 55 -1.67 7.70 -10.05
C LEU A 55 -2.61 8.58 -10.89
N ASN A 56 -2.48 9.89 -10.77
CA ASN A 56 -3.27 10.85 -11.51
C ASN A 56 -2.35 11.67 -12.42
N SER A 57 -2.53 11.56 -13.74
CA SER A 57 -1.75 12.33 -14.72
C SER A 57 -0.22 12.24 -14.51
N GLY A 58 0.27 11.05 -14.15
CA GLY A 58 1.69 10.78 -13.89
C GLY A 58 2.19 11.22 -12.51
N LYS A 59 1.31 11.70 -11.63
CA LYS A 59 1.66 12.10 -10.25
C LYS A 59 0.95 11.21 -9.24
N TRP A 60 1.68 10.80 -8.21
CA TRP A 60 1.12 10.04 -7.11
C TRP A 60 0.45 10.96 -6.10
N GLU A 61 -0.80 10.66 -5.76
CA GLU A 61 -1.59 11.41 -4.79
C GLU A 61 -2.16 10.45 -3.74
N THR A 62 -2.06 10.81 -2.46
CA THR A 62 -2.73 10.06 -1.39
C THR A 62 -4.23 10.39 -1.42
N VAL A 63 -5.07 9.37 -1.55
CA VAL A 63 -6.55 9.51 -1.58
C VAL A 63 -7.22 9.04 -0.29
N GLY A 64 -6.47 8.45 0.64
CA GLY A 64 -7.02 8.07 1.93
C GLY A 64 -6.14 7.14 2.75
N LYS A 65 -6.74 6.60 3.80
CA LYS A 65 -6.19 5.60 4.71
C LYS A 65 -7.33 4.74 5.25
N VAL A 66 -7.04 3.51 5.63
CA VAL A 66 -8.02 2.66 6.35
C VAL A 66 -8.11 3.18 7.78
N ALA A 67 -9.33 3.56 8.18
CA ALA A 67 -9.60 4.03 9.53
C ALA A 67 -9.66 2.87 10.54
N GLY A 68 -9.49 3.20 11.82
CA GLY A 68 -9.75 2.26 12.90
C GLY A 68 -8.64 1.25 13.22
N LEU A 69 -7.50 1.23 12.51
CA LEU A 69 -6.44 0.23 12.67
C LEU A 69 -5.72 0.16 14.05
N GLY A 70 -6.04 1.05 15.00
CA GLY A 70 -5.68 0.92 16.41
C GLY A 70 -4.28 0.35 16.70
N THR A 71 -4.26 -0.73 17.48
CA THR A 71 -3.12 -1.63 17.76
C THR A 71 -3.20 -2.94 16.99
N ASP A 72 -4.11 -3.03 16.04
CA ASP A 72 -4.48 -4.29 15.42
C ASP A 72 -3.54 -4.56 14.24
N SER A 73 -3.27 -5.83 13.97
CA SER A 73 -2.68 -6.23 12.70
C SER A 73 -3.74 -6.12 11.61
N PHE A 74 -3.32 -5.74 10.40
CA PHE A 74 -4.18 -5.85 9.23
C PHE A 74 -3.40 -6.41 8.06
N SER A 75 -4.10 -7.12 7.19
CA SER A 75 -3.64 -7.47 5.86
C SER A 75 -4.70 -7.06 4.85
N LEU A 76 -4.24 -6.76 3.63
CA LEU A 76 -5.11 -6.34 2.53
C LEU A 76 -4.73 -7.12 1.28
N SER A 77 -5.73 -7.60 0.56
CA SER A 77 -5.57 -8.19 -0.77
C SER A 77 -6.65 -7.66 -1.71
N ALA A 78 -6.29 -7.47 -2.98
CA ALA A 78 -7.28 -7.15 -4.01
C ALA A 78 -8.22 -8.34 -4.21
N VAL A 79 -9.51 -8.06 -4.42
CA VAL A 79 -10.48 -9.09 -4.85
C VAL A 79 -10.12 -9.53 -6.27
N ASP A 80 -9.87 -8.56 -7.14
CA ASP A 80 -9.41 -8.72 -8.51
C ASP A 80 -8.70 -7.42 -8.91
N SER A 81 -7.37 -7.47 -9.06
CA SER A 81 -6.55 -6.30 -9.33
C SER A 81 -6.67 -5.76 -10.75
N ASP A 82 -7.22 -6.53 -11.68
CA ASP A 82 -7.31 -6.15 -13.09
C ASP A 82 -8.68 -5.52 -13.39
N GLU A 83 -9.72 -6.00 -12.71
CA GLU A 83 -11.09 -5.60 -12.99
C GLU A 83 -11.62 -4.49 -12.09
N ASN A 84 -11.20 -4.40 -10.81
CA ASN A 84 -11.78 -3.45 -9.88
C ASN A 84 -10.86 -2.99 -8.72
N ASP A 85 -11.40 -2.10 -7.88
CA ASP A 85 -10.73 -1.54 -6.71
C ASP A 85 -11.24 -2.12 -5.38
N ARG A 86 -11.91 -3.28 -5.42
CA ARG A 86 -12.41 -3.93 -4.20
C ARG A 86 -11.27 -4.70 -3.55
N VAL A 87 -11.28 -4.69 -2.22
CA VAL A 87 -10.26 -5.32 -1.40
C VAL A 87 -10.91 -6.15 -0.30
N TRP A 88 -10.23 -7.23 0.06
CA TRP A 88 -10.44 -7.95 1.31
C TRP A 88 -9.53 -7.33 2.37
N ILE A 89 -10.08 -7.08 3.56
CA ILE A 89 -9.30 -6.55 4.69
C ILE A 89 -9.46 -7.51 5.84
N THR A 90 -8.39 -8.21 6.21
CA THR A 90 -8.40 -9.00 7.44
C THR A 90 -7.82 -8.16 8.56
N ARG A 91 -8.51 -8.07 9.70
CA ARG A 91 -8.05 -7.36 10.90
C ARG A 91 -8.07 -8.28 12.10
N SER A 92 -7.01 -8.26 12.91
CA SER A 92 -6.91 -9.03 14.15
C SER A 92 -6.36 -8.17 15.28
N GLY A 93 -7.05 -8.14 16.42
CA GLY A 93 -6.63 -7.40 17.61
C GLY A 93 -6.27 -8.33 18.77
N PHE A 94 -5.57 -7.80 19.77
CA PHE A 94 -5.22 -8.57 20.97
C PHE A 94 -6.46 -9.01 21.77
N LEU A 95 -7.51 -8.18 21.78
CA LEU A 95 -8.77 -8.43 22.48
C LEU A 95 -9.95 -8.64 21.51
N SER A 96 -9.67 -8.63 20.20
CA SER A 96 -10.68 -8.66 19.15
C SER A 96 -10.37 -9.79 18.18
N PRO A 97 -11.24 -10.80 18.05
CA PRO A 97 -11.04 -11.88 17.08
C PRO A 97 -10.87 -11.37 15.66
N SER A 98 -10.25 -12.19 14.82
CA SER A 98 -10.04 -11.88 13.40
C SER A 98 -11.36 -11.66 12.67
N THR A 99 -11.42 -10.61 11.84
CA THR A 99 -12.57 -10.26 10.99
C THR A 99 -12.12 -9.96 9.57
N LEU A 100 -13.01 -10.18 8.59
CA LEU A 100 -12.82 -9.93 7.15
C LEU A 100 -13.79 -8.85 6.67
#